data_AF-A0A2E6QC86-F1
#
_entry.id   AF-A0A2E6QC86-F1
#
_cell.length_a   1.000
_cell.length_b   1.000
_cell.length_c   1.000
_cell.angle_alpha   90.00
_cell.angle_beta   90.00
_cell.angle_gamma   90.00
#
_symmetry.space_group_name_H-M   'P 1'
#
loop_
_entity.id
_entity.type
_entity.pdbx_description
1 polymer ?
#
loop_
_entity_poly.entity_id
_entity_poly.type
_entity_poly.pdbx_seq_one_letter_code
_entity_poly.pdbx_strand_id
1 'polypeptide(L)'
;MVTYTNPDPPITHVYQKRYMKELDVSLALCEELAPNFGGTCIRSSIFVIGDWAGGSRGFAWRTYIYGLFKTKNNREYIIPLKSWFGHSKGDALEFYNQWKSAQKDCPKGTIEYMKTGKCIIE
;
A
#
# COMPACT_ATOMS: atom_id res chain seq x y z
N MET A 1 -14.95 5.93 10.23
CA MET A 1 -15.24 4.53 9.83
C MET A 1 -16.35 4.63 8.80
N VAL A 2 -16.08 4.37 7.52
CA VAL A 2 -17.11 4.44 6.47
C VAL A 2 -17.49 3.01 6.12
N THR A 3 -18.70 2.61 6.46
CA THR A 3 -19.30 1.33 6.08
C THR A 3 -20.22 1.57 4.90
N TYR A 4 -19.87 1.03 3.73
CA TYR A 4 -20.80 0.92 2.60
C TYR A 4 -21.70 -0.29 2.84
N THR A 5 -23.00 -0.06 3.02
CA THR A 5 -24.02 -1.11 2.99
C THR A 5 -24.82 -0.96 1.71
N ASN A 6 -24.41 -1.66 0.65
CA ASN A 6 -25.31 -1.96 -0.46
C ASN A 6 -25.98 -3.31 -0.10
N PRO A 7 -27.32 -3.46 -0.14
CA PRO A 7 -27.95 -4.74 0.13
C PRO A 7 -27.49 -5.79 -0.90
N ASP A 8 -26.94 -6.89 -0.40
CA ASP A 8 -26.31 -7.94 -1.22
C ASP A 8 -27.34 -8.72 -2.06
N PRO A 9 -27.00 -9.10 -3.32
CA PRO A 9 -27.78 -10.05 -4.10
C PRO A 9 -27.75 -11.47 -3.51
N PRO A 10 -28.72 -12.35 -3.85
CA PRO A 10 -28.87 -13.66 -3.24
C PRO A 10 -27.65 -14.57 -3.52
N ILE A 11 -27.10 -15.12 -2.45
CA ILE A 11 -25.78 -15.77 -2.36
C ILE A 11 -25.83 -17.17 -2.99
N THR A 12 -25.13 -17.38 -4.10
CA THR A 12 -24.78 -18.73 -4.58
C THR A 12 -23.27 -18.99 -4.68
N HIS A 13 -22.42 -17.99 -4.44
CA HIS A 13 -20.97 -18.17 -4.27
C HIS A 13 -20.46 -17.19 -3.23
N VAL A 14 -19.96 -17.69 -2.09
CA VAL A 14 -19.49 -16.85 -0.98
C VAL A 14 -18.17 -16.19 -1.38
N TYR A 15 -18.22 -14.97 -1.92
CA TYR A 15 -17.04 -14.12 -2.07
C TYR A 15 -16.55 -13.70 -0.67
N GLN A 16 -15.57 -14.42 -0.13
CA GLN A 16 -14.94 -14.06 1.13
C GLN A 16 -13.66 -13.26 0.88
N LYS A 17 -13.57 -12.08 1.50
CA LYS A 17 -12.40 -11.22 1.43
C LYS A 17 -11.87 -10.93 2.84
N ARG A 18 -10.55 -10.96 3.01
CA ARG A 18 -9.87 -10.67 4.27
C ARG A 18 -8.88 -9.53 4.09
N TYR A 19 -8.80 -8.67 5.10
CA TYR A 19 -7.88 -7.55 5.15
C TYR A 19 -7.10 -7.61 6.46
N MET A 20 -5.77 -7.52 6.39
CA MET A 20 -4.90 -7.49 7.55
C MET A 20 -3.96 -6.31 7.39
N LYS A 21 -4.00 -5.36 8.33
CA LYS A 21 -3.02 -4.27 8.40
C LYS A 21 -1.76 -4.81 9.06
N GLU A 22 -0.62 -4.61 8.41
CA GLU A 22 0.67 -5.10 8.91
C GLU A 22 1.43 -4.02 9.68
N LEU A 23 1.59 -2.84 9.08
CA LEU A 23 2.24 -1.70 9.73
C LEU A 23 1.85 -0.38 9.08
N ASP A 24 2.06 0.71 9.81
CA ASP A 24 2.02 2.07 9.27
C ASP A 24 3.31 2.41 8.54
N VAL A 25 3.15 2.99 7.35
CA VAL A 25 4.23 3.46 6.49
C VAL A 25 4.38 4.97 6.64
N SER A 26 5.62 5.45 6.61
CA SER A 26 5.93 6.88 6.70
C SER A 26 5.23 7.68 5.59
N LEU A 27 4.87 8.93 5.90
CA LEU A 27 4.28 9.83 4.89
C LEU A 27 5.30 10.20 3.81
N ALA A 28 6.59 10.29 4.14
CA ALA A 28 7.65 10.51 3.17
C ALA A 28 7.69 9.41 2.09
N LEU A 29 7.67 8.13 2.50
CA LEU A 29 7.61 7.02 1.54
C LEU A 29 6.29 7.05 0.74
N CYS A 30 5.19 7.39 1.40
CA CYS A 30 3.90 7.51 0.74
C CYS A 30 3.93 8.50 -0.42
N GLU A 31 4.51 9.69 -0.21
CA GLU A 31 4.63 10.73 -1.23
C GLU A 31 5.66 10.35 -2.30
N GLU A 32 6.79 9.75 -1.93
CA GLU A 32 7.79 9.27 -2.90
C GLU A 32 7.24 8.17 -3.84
N LEU A 33 6.28 7.37 -3.37
CA LEU A 33 5.61 6.36 -4.20
C LEU A 33 4.51 6.93 -5.10
N ALA A 34 4.08 8.17 -4.87
CA ALA A 34 3.05 8.85 -5.67
C ALA A 34 3.46 10.28 -6.06
N PRO A 35 4.62 10.47 -6.74
CA PRO A 35 5.18 11.80 -7.00
C PRO A 35 4.29 12.68 -7.87
N ASN A 36 3.41 12.07 -8.68
CA ASN A 36 2.53 12.76 -9.61
C ASN A 36 1.08 12.90 -9.11
N PHE A 37 0.79 12.52 -7.86
CA PHE A 37 -0.58 12.63 -7.34
C PHE A 37 -0.84 14.02 -6.76
N GLY A 38 -1.90 14.68 -7.24
CA GLY A 38 -2.29 16.05 -6.86
C GLY A 38 -2.94 16.17 -5.46
N GLY A 39 -2.33 15.59 -4.42
CA GLY A 39 -2.81 15.63 -3.04
C GLY A 39 -1.71 15.27 -2.04
N THR A 40 -1.93 15.58 -0.76
CA THR A 40 -0.99 15.28 0.33
C THR A 40 -1.29 13.91 0.93
N CYS A 41 -0.27 13.09 1.14
CA CYS A 41 -0.49 11.82 1.84
C CYS A 41 -0.70 12.09 3.34
N ILE A 42 -1.85 11.66 3.88
CA ILE A 42 -2.21 11.87 5.27
C ILE A 42 -2.11 10.59 6.12
N ARG A 43 -2.15 9.41 5.50
CA ARG A 43 -1.89 8.11 6.14
C ARG A 43 -1.34 7.13 5.12
N SER A 44 -0.53 6.17 5.56
CA SER A 44 -0.09 5.06 4.70
C SER A 44 0.11 3.80 5.52
N SER A 45 -0.22 2.64 4.96
CA SER A 45 -0.03 1.36 5.63
C SER A 45 0.18 0.22 4.66
N ILE A 46 0.86 -0.83 5.12
CA ILE A 46 0.95 -2.12 4.43
C ILE A 46 -0.27 -2.96 4.79
N PHE A 47 -0.94 -3.49 3.78
CA PHE A 47 -2.07 -4.40 3.94
C PHE A 47 -1.82 -5.71 3.22
N VAL A 48 -2.15 -6.81 3.87
CA VAL A 48 -2.30 -8.13 3.25
C VAL A 48 -3.79 -8.36 3.00
N ILE A 49 -4.15 -8.56 1.74
CA ILE A 49 -5.52 -8.77 1.29
C ILE A 49 -5.63 -10.18 0.73
N GLY A 50 -6.59 -10.95 1.24
CA GLY A 50 -6.87 -12.31 0.80
C GLY A 50 -8.22 -12.38 0.13
N ASP A 51 -8.26 -12.87 -1.11
CA ASP A 51 -9.48 -13.23 -1.80
C ASP A 51 -9.67 -14.74 -1.77
N TRP A 52 -10.83 -15.24 -1.34
CA TRP A 52 -11.10 -16.68 -1.30
C TRP A 52 -11.16 -17.26 -2.71
N ALA A 53 -10.22 -18.16 -3.02
CA ALA A 53 -10.09 -18.78 -4.33
C ALA A 53 -10.84 -20.12 -4.46
N GLY A 54 -11.51 -20.57 -3.39
CA GLY A 54 -12.35 -21.77 -3.39
C GLY A 54 -11.65 -23.04 -2.88
N GLY A 55 -12.43 -23.88 -2.19
CA GLY A 55 -12.04 -25.24 -1.79
C GLY A 55 -10.70 -25.32 -1.04
N SER A 56 -9.88 -26.32 -1.40
CA SER A 56 -8.56 -26.54 -0.82
C SER A 56 -7.50 -25.52 -1.24
N ARG A 57 -7.75 -24.70 -2.26
CA ARG A 57 -6.82 -23.62 -2.66
C ARG A 57 -6.77 -22.48 -1.63
N GLY A 58 -7.81 -22.35 -0.80
CA GLY A 58 -7.85 -21.37 0.26
C GLY A 58 -7.88 -19.93 -0.25
N PHE A 59 -7.21 -19.03 0.48
CA PHE A 59 -7.11 -17.61 0.12
C PHE A 59 -5.92 -17.36 -0.82
N ALA A 60 -6.16 -16.61 -1.90
CA ALA A 60 -5.12 -15.99 -2.71
C ALA A 60 -4.74 -14.64 -2.08
N TRP A 61 -3.51 -14.54 -1.58
CA TRP A 61 -3.05 -13.37 -0.84
C TRP A 61 -2.22 -12.42 -1.71
N ARG A 62 -2.43 -11.13 -1.50
CA ARG A 62 -1.69 -10.03 -2.11
C ARG A 62 -1.34 -9.01 -1.06
N THR A 63 -0.13 -8.46 -1.14
CA THR A 63 0.32 -7.42 -0.22
C THR A 63 0.38 -6.09 -0.96
N TYR A 64 -0.06 -5.02 -0.31
CA TYR A 64 -0.08 -3.67 -0.88
C TYR A 64 0.43 -2.65 0.13
N ILE A 65 1.12 -1.61 -0.34
CA ILE A 65 1.15 -0.33 0.36
C ILE A 65 -0.03 0.49 -0.16
N TYR A 66 -0.87 0.98 0.73
CA TYR A 66 -1.92 1.95 0.41
C TYR A 66 -1.63 3.28 1.08
N GLY A 67 -1.83 4.37 0.35
CA GLY A 67 -1.83 5.73 0.88
C GLY A 67 -3.24 6.32 0.87
N LEU A 68 -3.61 7.01 1.95
CA LEU A 68 -4.77 7.90 2.01
C LEU A 68 -4.30 9.32 1.67
N PHE A 69 -4.77 9.86 0.57
CA PHE A 69 -4.42 11.19 0.09
C PHE A 69 -5.58 12.16 0.25
N LYS A 70 -5.26 13.37 0.67
CA LYS A 70 -6.20 14.49 0.75
C LYS A 70 -5.88 15.51 -0.34
N THR A 71 -6.83 15.76 -1.22
CA THR A 71 -6.69 16.73 -2.32
C THR A 71 -7.04 18.15 -1.85
N LYS A 72 -6.70 19.16 -2.68
CA LYS A 72 -6.94 20.59 -2.39
C LYS A 72 -8.41 20.92 -2.11
N ASN A 73 -9.35 20.18 -2.71
CA ASN A 73 -10.79 20.31 -2.48
C ASN A 73 -11.29 19.46 -1.29
N ASN A 74 -10.41 19.08 -0.37
CA ASN A 74 -10.72 18.34 0.86
C ASN A 74 -11.36 16.95 0.63
N ARG A 75 -11.17 16.37 -0.58
CA ARG A 75 -11.59 15.00 -0.87
C ARG A 75 -10.48 14.03 -0.50
N GLU A 76 -10.88 12.84 -0.06
CA GLU A 76 -9.96 11.78 0.35
C GLU A 76 -10.00 10.61 -0.64
N TYR A 77 -8.82 10.10 -1.00
CA TYR A 77 -8.66 8.99 -1.92
C TYR A 77 -7.71 7.95 -1.33
N ILE A 78 -8.07 6.67 -1.45
CA ILE A 78 -7.18 5.55 -1.13
C ILE A 78 -6.52 5.11 -2.43
N ILE A 79 -5.19 5.18 -2.47
CA ILE A 79 -4.39 4.88 -3.67
C ILE A 79 -3.48 3.67 -3.38
N PRO A 80 -3.50 2.62 -4.22
CA PRO A 80 -2.50 1.56 -4.17
C PRO A 80 -1.16 2.11 -4.66
N LEU A 81 -0.16 2.12 -3.79
CA LEU A 81 1.16 2.70 -4.06
C LEU A 81 2.16 1.67 -4.59
N LYS A 82 2.11 0.46 -4.05
CA LYS A 82 2.96 -0.67 -4.47
C LYS A 82 2.25 -1.97 -4.14
N SER A 83 2.47 -3.00 -4.95
CA SER A 83 1.88 -4.32 -4.76
C SER A 83 2.89 -5.43 -4.94
N TRP A 84 2.67 -6.52 -4.21
CA TRP A 84 3.40 -7.77 -4.36
C TRP A 84 2.40 -8.93 -4.40
N PHE A 85 2.72 -9.96 -5.18
CA PHE A 85 1.86 -11.12 -5.41
C PHE A 85 2.45 -12.36 -4.71
N GLY A 86 1.57 -13.27 -4.24
CA GLY A 86 1.98 -14.61 -3.81
C GLY A 86 2.57 -14.69 -2.40
N HIS A 87 1.81 -14.28 -1.38
CA HIS A 87 2.21 -14.35 0.05
C HIS A 87 3.46 -13.52 0.43
N SER A 88 3.77 -12.53 -0.37
CA SER A 88 4.92 -11.61 -0.30
C SER A 88 4.81 -10.54 0.82
N LYS A 89 4.28 -10.90 1.99
CA LYS A 89 4.33 -10.03 3.18
C LYS A 89 5.79 -9.70 3.51
N GLY A 90 6.68 -10.70 3.43
CA GLY A 90 8.12 -10.54 3.62
C GLY A 90 8.69 -9.45 2.73
N ASP A 91 8.47 -9.55 1.42
CA ASP A 91 8.99 -8.59 0.43
C ASP A 91 8.54 -7.15 0.68
N ALA A 92 7.29 -6.97 1.12
CA ALA A 92 6.76 -5.65 1.45
C ALA A 92 7.45 -5.05 2.70
N LEU A 93 7.67 -5.87 3.72
CA LEU A 93 8.38 -5.47 4.94
C LEU A 93 9.86 -5.21 4.66
N GLU A 94 10.49 -6.06 3.84
CA GLU A 94 11.88 -5.91 3.43
C GLU A 94 12.07 -4.61 2.64
N PHE A 95 11.22 -4.37 1.64
CA PHE A 95 11.23 -3.12 0.89
C PHE A 95 11.12 -1.89 1.82
N TYR A 96 10.20 -1.91 2.78
CA TYR A 96 10.05 -0.81 3.72
C TYR A 96 11.28 -0.63 4.62
N ASN A 97 11.91 -1.72 5.05
CA ASN A 97 13.12 -1.67 5.85
C ASN A 97 14.32 -1.16 5.05
N GLN A 98 14.48 -1.59 3.79
CA GLN A 98 15.51 -1.08 2.89
C GLN A 98 15.33 0.42 2.67
N TRP A 99 14.10 0.89 2.41
CA TRP A 99 13.80 2.32 2.27
C TRP A 99 14.17 3.10 3.55
N LYS A 100 13.77 2.62 4.74
CA LYS A 100 14.14 3.28 6.01
C LYS A 100 15.65 3.35 6.22
N SER A 101 16.39 2.34 5.77
CA SER A 101 17.86 2.36 5.84
C SER A 101 18.43 3.40 4.88
N ALA A 102 18.00 3.36 3.62
CA ALA A 102 18.42 4.27 2.57
C ALA A 102 18.07 5.74 2.86
N GLN A 103 16.96 5.99 3.56
CA GLN A 103 16.54 7.33 3.99
C GLN A 103 17.59 8.04 4.85
N LYS A 104 18.40 7.27 5.61
CA LYS A 104 19.45 7.82 6.46
C LYS A 104 20.59 8.41 5.62
N ASP A 105 20.88 7.78 4.49
CA ASP A 105 21.94 8.20 3.58
C ASP A 105 21.43 9.26 2.61
N CYS A 106 20.18 9.12 2.18
CA CYS A 106 19.57 9.90 1.12
C CYS A 106 18.15 10.32 1.52
N PRO A 107 17.97 11.45 2.22
CA PRO A 107 16.66 11.85 2.76
C PRO A 107 15.69 12.40 1.70
N LYS A 108 16.16 12.66 0.48
CA LYS A 108 15.34 13.11 -0.65
C LYS A 108 15.51 12.15 -1.82
N GLY A 109 14.39 11.72 -2.40
CA GLY A 109 14.42 10.84 -3.57
C GLY A 109 14.96 9.45 -3.25
N THR A 110 14.67 8.93 -2.05
CA THR A 110 15.23 7.67 -1.56
C THR A 110 14.84 6.50 -2.47
N ILE A 111 13.62 6.50 -3.00
CA ILE A 111 13.18 5.52 -4.00
C ILE A 111 14.00 5.57 -5.29
N GLU A 112 14.44 6.76 -5.73
CA GLU A 112 15.36 6.87 -6.87
C GLU A 112 16.74 6.34 -6.51
N TYR A 113 17.26 6.72 -5.34
CA TYR A 113 18.53 6.22 -4.82
C TYR A 113 18.57 4.69 -4.72
N MET A 114 17.52 4.05 -4.20
CA MET A 114 17.43 2.58 -4.15
C MET A 114 17.47 1.93 -5.54
N LYS A 115 17.06 2.64 -6.61
CA LYS A 115 17.07 2.13 -7.98
C LYS A 115 18.39 2.39 -8.70
N THR A 116 19.00 3.56 -8.48
CA THR A 116 20.10 4.07 -9.31
C THR A 116 21.43 4.20 -8.55
N GLY A 117 21.40 4.13 -7.22
CA GLY A 117 22.52 4.47 -6.35
C GLY A 117 22.82 5.98 -6.28
N LYS A 118 21.98 6.84 -6.87
CA LYS A 118 22.19 8.30 -6.90
C LYS A 118 21.11 9.02 -6.10
N CYS A 119 21.55 9.92 -5.22
CA CYS A 119 20.65 10.83 -4.53
C CYS A 119 20.15 11.93 -5.46
N ILE A 120 18.88 12.28 -5.28
CA ILE A 120 18.36 13.54 -5.81
C ILE A 120 18.84 14.64 -4.85
N ILE A 121 19.73 15.49 -5.34
CA ILE A 121 20.22 16.67 -4.62
C ILE A 121 19.59 17.87 -5.32
N GLU A 122 18.81 18.66 -4.58
CA GLU A 122 18.35 19.98 -5.02
C GLU A 122 19.41 21.04 -4.71
#